data_AF-A0A1M6X6Z9-F1
#
_entry.id   AF-A0A1M6X6Z9-F1
#
_cell.length_a   1.000
_cell.length_b   1.000
_cell.length_c   1.000
_cell.angle_alpha   90.00
_cell.angle_beta   90.00
_cell.angle_gamma   90.00
#
_symmetry.space_group_name_H-M   'P 1'
#
loop_
_entity.id
_entity.type
_entity.pdbx_description
1 polymer ?
#
loop_
_entity_poly.entity_id
_entity_poly.type
_entity_poly.pdbx_seq_one_letter_code
_entity_poly.pdbx_strand_id
1 'polypeptide(L)'
;MTREESRARNALEKVSNKCRKQVAKNFGWKQCDYLNWKIDSGYYFSLCHCVLEQVELSVKPYFIDDLWWDIFEVPECKQAPKSLRGNGAFAVPDVHLKEYFVFDTDKIPVYTEDDVVARWESTFNTIESDIAHFLSENPNPDAFCPTGRTNRIYELMMDIHSGNLDQVQEKIELSKTNHIGGFFQGPKGYDYEYIERWLSGQKR
;
A
#
# COMPACT_ATOMS: atom_id res chain seq x y z
N MET A 1 -21.14 24.09 -1.39
CA MET A 1 -21.86 22.85 -1.75
C MET A 1 -23.29 22.94 -1.21
N THR A 2 -24.27 22.84 -2.09
CA THR A 2 -25.70 22.85 -1.74
C THR A 2 -26.14 21.48 -1.19
N ARG A 3 -27.31 21.43 -0.56
CA ARG A 3 -27.89 20.17 -0.05
C ARG A 3 -28.17 19.16 -1.17
N GLU A 4 -28.51 19.65 -2.36
CA GLU A 4 -28.78 18.82 -3.53
C GLU A 4 -27.50 18.23 -4.12
N GLU A 5 -26.44 19.04 -4.23
CA GLU A 5 -25.11 18.57 -4.65
C GLU A 5 -24.57 17.50 -3.71
N SER A 6 -24.72 17.69 -2.39
CA SER A 6 -24.31 16.69 -1.40
C SER A 6 -25.08 15.38 -1.53
N ARG A 7 -26.41 15.45 -1.79
CA ARG A 7 -27.23 14.25 -2.04
C ARG A 7 -26.81 13.51 -3.30
N ALA A 8 -26.56 14.24 -4.38
CA ALA A 8 -26.12 13.67 -5.65
C ALA A 8 -24.74 12.99 -5.52
N ARG A 9 -23.80 13.63 -4.82
CA ARG A 9 -22.48 13.06 -4.51
C ARG A 9 -22.59 11.75 -3.73
N ASN A 10 -23.38 11.73 -2.66
CA ASN A 10 -23.57 10.53 -1.84
C ASN A 10 -24.26 9.40 -2.61
N ALA A 11 -25.15 9.73 -3.55
CA ALA A 11 -25.78 8.73 -4.43
C ALA A 11 -24.75 8.12 -5.40
N LEU A 12 -23.92 8.96 -6.03
CA LEU A 12 -22.84 8.51 -6.91
C LEU A 12 -21.83 7.64 -6.15
N GLU A 13 -21.44 8.00 -4.94
CA GLU A 13 -20.50 7.21 -4.14
C GLU A 13 -21.01 5.79 -3.86
N LYS A 14 -22.32 5.64 -3.56
CA LYS A 14 -22.94 4.32 -3.35
C LYS A 14 -22.93 3.47 -4.63
N VAL A 15 -23.33 4.06 -5.75
CA VAL A 15 -23.33 3.38 -7.05
C VAL A 15 -21.91 3.02 -7.46
N SER A 16 -20.97 3.94 -7.30
CA SER A 16 -19.54 3.74 -7.58
C SER A 16 -18.94 2.62 -6.76
N ASN A 17 -19.19 2.56 -5.45
CA ASN A 17 -18.70 1.47 -4.60
C ASN A 17 -19.23 0.10 -5.00
N LYS A 18 -20.50 0.01 -5.43
CA LYS A 18 -21.10 -1.22 -5.96
C LYS A 18 -20.42 -1.63 -7.28
N CYS A 19 -20.32 -0.69 -8.23
CA CYS A 19 -19.76 -0.94 -9.55
C CYS A 19 -18.26 -1.28 -9.48
N ARG A 20 -17.48 -0.53 -8.69
CA ARG A 20 -16.06 -0.81 -8.41
C ARG A 20 -15.88 -2.25 -7.95
N LYS A 21 -16.67 -2.71 -6.97
CA LYS A 21 -16.60 -4.08 -6.46
C LYS A 21 -16.86 -5.13 -7.53
N GLN A 22 -17.85 -4.89 -8.39
CA GLN A 22 -18.20 -5.80 -9.47
C GLN A 22 -17.09 -5.86 -10.53
N VAL A 23 -16.63 -4.69 -11.01
CA VAL A 23 -15.61 -4.57 -12.05
C VAL A 23 -14.26 -5.10 -11.56
N ALA A 24 -13.82 -4.68 -10.37
CA ALA A 24 -12.54 -5.08 -9.78
C ALA A 24 -12.35 -6.61 -9.74
N LYS A 25 -13.43 -7.35 -9.49
CA LYS A 25 -13.41 -8.83 -9.47
C LYS A 25 -12.99 -9.43 -10.82
N ASN A 26 -13.37 -8.81 -11.94
CA ASN A 26 -13.02 -9.27 -13.28
C ASN A 26 -11.51 -9.18 -13.53
N PHE A 27 -10.84 -8.27 -12.83
CA PHE A 27 -9.39 -8.06 -12.87
C PHE A 27 -8.65 -8.78 -11.74
N GLY A 28 -9.33 -9.65 -10.98
CA GLY A 28 -8.72 -10.43 -9.89
C GLY A 28 -8.47 -9.64 -8.59
N TRP A 29 -8.96 -8.40 -8.50
CA TRP A 29 -8.84 -7.59 -7.29
C TRP A 29 -9.87 -8.02 -6.24
N LYS A 30 -9.45 -7.95 -4.97
CA LYS A 30 -10.31 -8.08 -3.80
C LYS A 30 -10.63 -6.70 -3.26
N GLN A 31 -11.69 -6.57 -2.46
CA GLN A 31 -12.12 -5.30 -1.88
C GLN A 31 -12.40 -5.44 -0.38
N CYS A 32 -11.98 -4.43 0.39
CA CYS A 32 -12.38 -4.19 1.77
C CYS A 32 -12.55 -2.69 1.95
N ASP A 33 -13.79 -2.23 2.16
CA ASP A 33 -14.12 -0.79 2.30
C ASP A 33 -13.52 0.07 1.17
N TYR A 34 -12.68 1.05 1.50
CA TYR A 34 -12.01 1.95 0.57
C TYR A 34 -10.81 1.32 -0.15
N LEU A 35 -10.41 0.10 0.21
CA LEU A 35 -9.23 -0.59 -0.32
C LEU A 35 -9.63 -1.64 -1.36
N ASN A 36 -9.05 -1.59 -2.55
CA ASN A 36 -8.86 -2.79 -3.36
C ASN A 36 -7.42 -3.30 -3.21
N TRP A 37 -7.22 -4.61 -3.31
CA TRP A 37 -5.88 -5.17 -3.30
C TRP A 37 -5.77 -6.43 -4.16
N LYS A 38 -4.57 -6.70 -4.65
CA LYS A 38 -4.19 -7.97 -5.28
C LYS A 38 -2.73 -8.29 -4.99
N ILE A 39 -2.36 -9.55 -5.19
CA ILE A 39 -0.98 -10.01 -5.08
C ILE A 39 -0.60 -10.57 -6.44
N ASP A 40 0.48 -10.07 -7.01
CA ASP A 40 0.97 -10.45 -8.32
C ASP A 40 2.49 -10.45 -8.32
N SER A 41 3.10 -11.54 -8.79
CA SER A 41 4.55 -11.65 -8.97
C SER A 41 5.37 -11.29 -7.73
N GLY A 42 4.86 -11.64 -6.54
CA GLY A 42 5.51 -11.38 -5.25
C GLY A 42 5.33 -9.95 -4.71
N TYR A 43 4.55 -9.11 -5.40
CA TYR A 43 4.17 -7.78 -4.93
C TYR A 43 2.73 -7.76 -4.39
N TYR A 44 2.51 -6.91 -3.39
CA TYR A 44 1.19 -6.49 -2.94
C TYR A 44 0.85 -5.16 -3.60
N PHE A 45 -0.19 -5.14 -4.43
CA PHE A 45 -0.73 -3.92 -5.02
C PHE A 45 -1.99 -3.51 -4.28
N SER A 46 -2.12 -2.22 -4.01
CA SER A 46 -3.27 -1.61 -3.35
C SER A 46 -3.82 -0.46 -4.19
N LEU A 47 -5.15 -0.32 -4.18
CA LEU A 47 -5.84 0.87 -4.64
C LEU A 47 -6.58 1.47 -3.44
N CYS A 48 -6.18 2.67 -3.05
CA CYS A 48 -6.85 3.41 -1.99
C CYS A 48 -7.87 4.38 -2.60
N HIS A 49 -9.13 4.29 -2.16
CA HIS A 49 -10.24 5.13 -2.60
C HIS A 49 -10.76 5.97 -1.43
N CYS A 50 -9.97 6.97 -1.02
CA CYS A 50 -10.33 7.87 0.08
C CYS A 50 -11.27 9.01 -0.35
N VAL A 51 -11.31 9.31 -1.64
CA VAL A 51 -12.16 10.35 -2.23
C VAL A 51 -12.84 9.80 -3.48
N LEU A 52 -13.97 10.38 -3.87
CA LEU A 52 -14.79 9.84 -4.94
C LEU A 52 -14.07 9.92 -6.30
N GLU A 53 -13.37 11.03 -6.50
CA GLU A 53 -12.76 11.51 -7.72
C GLU A 53 -11.62 10.61 -8.23
N GLN A 54 -10.83 10.06 -7.32
CA GLN A 54 -9.57 9.40 -7.65
C GLN A 54 -9.31 8.14 -6.84
N VAL A 55 -8.50 7.26 -7.42
CA VAL A 55 -7.85 6.14 -6.72
C VAL A 55 -6.34 6.27 -6.80
N GLU A 56 -5.67 5.85 -5.74
CA GLU A 56 -4.21 5.86 -5.63
C GLU A 56 -3.70 4.43 -5.71
N LEU A 57 -2.87 4.12 -6.72
CA LEU A 57 -2.15 2.86 -6.85
C LEU A 57 -0.85 2.92 -6.08
N SER A 58 -0.67 1.94 -5.21
CA SER A 58 0.57 1.75 -4.46
C SER A 58 1.02 0.29 -4.51
N VAL A 59 2.29 0.06 -4.22
CA VAL A 59 2.93 -1.25 -4.30
C VAL A 59 3.92 -1.46 -3.16
N LYS A 60 4.09 -2.71 -2.75
CA LYS A 60 5.25 -3.14 -1.95
C LYS A 60 5.57 -4.62 -2.17
N PRO A 61 6.81 -5.08 -1.90
CA PRO A 61 7.10 -6.50 -1.88
C PRO A 61 6.22 -7.19 -0.83
N TYR A 62 5.58 -8.28 -1.19
CA TYR A 62 4.62 -8.94 -0.30
C TYR A 62 5.25 -9.42 1.01
N PHE A 63 6.52 -9.84 0.96
CA PHE A 63 7.26 -10.35 2.11
C PHE A 63 7.57 -9.28 3.17
N ILE A 64 7.52 -7.98 2.80
CA ILE A 64 8.04 -6.92 3.69
C ILE A 64 7.25 -6.82 4.99
N ASP A 65 5.92 -7.02 4.94
CA ASP A 65 5.10 -7.07 6.15
C ASP A 65 5.37 -8.32 6.98
N ASP A 66 5.66 -9.46 6.35
CA ASP A 66 5.97 -10.69 7.09
C ASP A 66 7.24 -10.52 7.90
N LEU A 67 8.28 -9.94 7.30
CA LEU A 67 9.53 -9.62 7.96
C LEU A 67 9.32 -8.57 9.05
N TRP A 68 8.58 -7.51 8.73
CA TRP A 68 8.30 -6.45 9.70
C TRP A 68 7.51 -6.96 10.91
N TRP A 69 6.53 -7.84 10.73
CA TRP A 69 5.76 -8.40 11.84
C TRP A 69 6.56 -9.33 12.73
N ASP A 70 7.59 -10.02 12.21
CA ASP A 70 8.54 -10.74 13.04
C ASP A 70 9.39 -9.78 13.88
N ILE A 71 9.85 -8.69 13.29
CA ILE A 71 10.67 -7.66 13.95
C ILE A 71 9.84 -6.88 14.99
N PHE A 72 8.60 -6.56 14.66
CA PHE A 72 7.67 -5.82 15.50
C PHE A 72 7.01 -6.70 16.58
N GLU A 73 7.37 -7.99 16.64
CA GLU A 73 6.92 -8.96 17.64
C GLU A 73 5.40 -9.21 17.62
N VAL A 74 4.80 -9.21 16.42
CA VAL A 74 3.38 -9.49 16.16
C VAL A 74 3.18 -10.53 15.03
N PRO A 75 3.85 -11.69 15.08
CA PRO A 75 3.83 -12.67 13.98
C PRO A 75 2.43 -13.23 13.68
N GLU A 76 1.48 -13.13 14.62
CA GLU A 76 0.08 -13.49 14.40
C GLU A 76 -0.58 -12.69 13.27
N CYS A 77 -0.10 -11.47 12.97
CA CYS A 77 -0.59 -10.66 11.85
C CYS A 77 -0.43 -11.37 10.50
N LYS A 78 0.51 -12.32 10.37
CA LYS A 78 0.69 -13.13 9.16
C LYS A 78 -0.54 -13.97 8.79
N GLN A 79 -1.33 -14.36 9.79
CA GLN A 79 -2.56 -15.15 9.62
C GLN A 79 -3.81 -14.28 9.46
N ALA A 80 -3.68 -12.95 9.61
CA ALA A 80 -4.80 -12.03 9.50
C ALA A 80 -5.24 -11.85 8.03
N PRO A 81 -6.44 -11.26 7.78
CA PRO A 81 -6.90 -10.97 6.43
C PRO A 81 -5.86 -10.15 5.67
N LYS A 82 -5.55 -10.55 4.44
CA LYS A 82 -4.50 -9.89 3.63
C LYS A 82 -4.77 -8.41 3.35
N SER A 83 -6.01 -7.93 3.48
CA SER A 83 -6.33 -6.51 3.42
C SER A 83 -5.58 -5.68 4.46
N LEU A 84 -5.23 -6.26 5.63
CA LEU A 84 -4.47 -5.58 6.67
C LEU A 84 -3.06 -5.22 6.25
N ARG A 85 -2.54 -5.78 5.15
CA ARG A 85 -1.30 -5.30 4.55
C ARG A 85 -1.47 -3.90 3.94
N GLY A 86 -2.65 -3.55 3.44
CA GLY A 86 -2.92 -2.21 2.92
C GLY A 86 -3.53 -1.24 3.95
N ASN A 87 -4.33 -1.72 4.90
CA ASN A 87 -5.06 -0.85 5.84
C ASN A 87 -4.80 -1.13 7.33
N GLY A 88 -3.85 -2.00 7.66
CA GLY A 88 -3.50 -2.33 9.04
C GLY A 88 -2.53 -1.32 9.64
N ALA A 89 -2.72 -1.02 10.93
CA ALA A 89 -1.88 -0.06 11.67
C ALA A 89 -0.41 -0.49 11.82
N PHE A 90 -0.11 -1.79 11.64
CA PHE A 90 1.23 -2.35 11.77
C PHE A 90 1.84 -2.79 10.44
N ALA A 91 1.22 -2.48 9.29
CA ALA A 91 1.77 -2.83 7.99
C ALA A 91 2.74 -1.75 7.50
N VAL A 92 3.83 -2.15 6.86
CA VAL A 92 4.81 -1.24 6.24
C VAL A 92 4.11 -0.44 5.13
N PRO A 93 4.23 0.89 5.06
CA PRO A 93 3.46 1.63 4.07
C PRO A 93 3.88 1.34 2.65
N ASP A 94 2.89 1.36 1.78
CA ASP A 94 3.06 1.08 0.36
C ASP A 94 3.79 2.25 -0.32
N VAL A 95 4.51 1.94 -1.39
CA VAL A 95 5.11 2.94 -2.28
C VAL A 95 4.05 3.42 -3.25
N HIS A 96 3.75 4.72 -3.21
CA HIS A 96 2.86 5.33 -4.18
C HIS A 96 3.43 5.24 -5.60
N LEU A 97 2.65 4.70 -6.54
CA LEU A 97 3.01 4.61 -7.95
C LEU A 97 2.32 5.69 -8.78
N LYS A 98 1.00 5.83 -8.65
CA LYS A 98 0.21 6.67 -9.56
C LYS A 98 -1.20 6.96 -9.04
N GLU A 99 -1.77 8.08 -9.49
CA GLU A 99 -3.18 8.44 -9.26
C GLU A 99 -4.00 8.28 -10.55
N TYR A 100 -5.26 7.89 -10.39
CA TYR A 100 -6.22 7.77 -11.48
C TYR A 100 -7.50 8.52 -11.16
N PHE A 101 -7.84 9.51 -11.99
CA PHE A 101 -9.09 10.24 -11.89
C PHE A 101 -10.21 9.47 -12.58
N VAL A 102 -11.17 9.00 -11.78
CA VAL A 102 -12.29 8.18 -12.23
C VAL A 102 -13.48 9.07 -12.59
N PHE A 103 -13.75 10.11 -11.79
CA PHE A 103 -14.89 11.01 -11.97
C PHE A 103 -14.45 12.46 -11.99
N ASP A 104 -15.04 13.23 -12.91
CA ASP A 104 -15.04 14.68 -12.86
C ASP A 104 -16.23 15.10 -11.98
N THR A 105 -15.93 15.64 -10.79
CA THR A 105 -16.94 16.06 -9.79
C THR A 105 -17.25 17.56 -9.81
N ASP A 106 -16.52 18.35 -10.61
CA ASP A 106 -16.83 19.76 -10.83
C ASP A 106 -18.11 19.91 -11.69
N LYS A 107 -18.46 18.86 -12.44
CA LYS A 107 -19.75 18.71 -13.11
C LYS A 107 -20.65 17.86 -12.23
N ILE A 108 -21.70 18.50 -11.68
CA ILE A 108 -22.76 17.84 -10.88
C ILE A 108 -23.20 16.55 -11.61
N PRO A 109 -23.25 15.39 -10.92
CA PRO A 109 -23.14 14.09 -11.58
C PRO A 109 -24.43 13.69 -12.32
N VAL A 110 -24.34 13.59 -13.64
CA VAL A 110 -25.28 12.81 -14.47
C VAL A 110 -24.53 11.55 -14.90
N TYR A 111 -24.29 10.63 -13.96
CA TYR A 111 -23.77 9.30 -14.27
C TYR A 111 -24.87 8.28 -14.08
N THR A 112 -25.16 7.52 -15.14
CA THR A 112 -25.95 6.28 -15.02
C THR A 112 -25.09 5.17 -14.41
N GLU A 113 -25.70 4.07 -13.98
CA GLU A 113 -24.93 2.91 -13.50
C GLU A 113 -23.99 2.37 -14.58
N ASP A 114 -24.42 2.35 -15.84
CA ASP A 114 -23.61 1.91 -16.98
C ASP A 114 -22.40 2.85 -17.22
N ASP A 115 -22.58 4.17 -17.07
CA ASP A 115 -21.46 5.12 -17.16
C ASP A 115 -20.41 4.88 -16.07
N VAL A 116 -20.87 4.57 -14.85
CA VAL A 116 -20.00 4.27 -13.70
C VAL A 116 -19.24 2.96 -13.95
N VAL A 117 -19.90 1.92 -14.47
CA VAL A 117 -19.26 0.65 -14.83
C VAL A 117 -18.20 0.87 -15.90
N ALA A 118 -18.54 1.55 -17.00
CA ALA A 118 -17.61 1.81 -18.09
C ALA A 118 -16.37 2.60 -17.65
N ARG A 119 -16.54 3.58 -16.75
CA ARG A 119 -15.42 4.32 -16.16
C ARG A 119 -14.52 3.41 -15.32
N TRP A 120 -15.09 2.59 -14.45
CA TRP A 120 -14.28 1.64 -13.68
C TRP A 120 -13.57 0.64 -14.58
N GLU A 121 -14.21 0.09 -15.61
CA GLU A 121 -13.56 -0.82 -16.56
C GLU A 121 -12.39 -0.15 -17.26
N SER A 122 -12.58 1.09 -17.75
CA SER A 122 -11.48 1.84 -18.35
C SER A 122 -10.35 2.11 -17.36
N THR A 123 -10.66 2.50 -16.13
CA THR A 123 -9.65 2.76 -15.09
C THR A 123 -8.87 1.50 -14.74
N PHE A 124 -9.54 0.36 -14.53
CA PHE A 124 -8.87 -0.90 -14.22
C PHE A 124 -8.00 -1.40 -15.38
N ASN A 125 -8.44 -1.27 -16.64
CA ASN A 125 -7.58 -1.60 -17.79
C ASN A 125 -6.28 -0.79 -17.80
N THR A 126 -6.35 0.51 -17.50
CA THR A 126 -5.15 1.36 -17.41
C THR A 126 -4.26 0.93 -16.23
N ILE A 127 -4.85 0.66 -15.06
CA ILE A 127 -4.14 0.18 -13.87
C ILE A 127 -3.40 -1.14 -14.18
N GLU A 128 -4.06 -2.10 -14.82
CA GLU A 128 -3.44 -3.38 -15.18
C GLU A 128 -2.28 -3.19 -16.16
N SER A 129 -2.41 -2.24 -17.09
CA SER A 129 -1.34 -1.92 -18.04
C SER A 129 -0.13 -1.29 -17.33
N ASP A 130 -0.38 -0.37 -16.40
CA ASP A 130 0.67 0.26 -15.59
C ASP A 130 1.34 -0.75 -14.64
N ILE A 131 0.58 -1.70 -14.07
CA ILE A 131 1.14 -2.80 -13.25
C ILE A 131 2.01 -3.72 -14.09
N ALA A 132 1.57 -4.11 -15.29
CA ALA A 132 2.36 -4.94 -16.19
C ALA A 132 3.68 -4.25 -16.57
N HIS A 133 3.64 -2.94 -16.82
CA HIS A 133 4.84 -2.15 -17.06
C HIS A 133 5.76 -2.12 -15.82
N PHE A 134 5.22 -1.82 -14.64
CA PHE A 134 5.98 -1.84 -13.38
C PHE A 134 6.68 -3.17 -13.15
N LEU A 135 5.98 -4.30 -13.35
CA LEU A 135 6.54 -5.64 -13.18
C LEU A 135 7.62 -5.96 -14.22
N SER A 136 7.53 -5.39 -15.42
CA SER A 136 8.59 -5.54 -16.44
C SER A 136 9.88 -4.83 -16.06
N GLU A 137 9.78 -3.70 -15.36
CA GLU A 137 10.92 -2.92 -14.87
C GLU A 137 11.45 -3.43 -13.52
N ASN A 138 10.56 -4.02 -12.72
CA ASN A 138 10.84 -4.52 -11.37
C ASN A 138 10.43 -6.00 -11.27
N PRO A 139 11.13 -6.92 -11.96
CA PRO A 139 10.76 -8.32 -11.99
C PRO A 139 11.10 -9.08 -10.70
N ASN A 140 12.00 -8.52 -9.87
CA ASN A 140 12.47 -9.14 -8.64
C ASN A 140 11.98 -8.37 -7.40
N PRO A 141 10.96 -8.85 -6.67
CA PRO A 141 10.50 -8.24 -5.43
C PRO A 141 11.59 -8.18 -4.35
N ASP A 142 12.52 -9.14 -4.34
CA ASP A 142 13.62 -9.22 -3.36
C ASP A 142 14.74 -8.21 -3.64
N ALA A 143 14.62 -7.41 -4.70
CA ALA A 143 15.53 -6.31 -5.02
C ALA A 143 14.81 -4.95 -5.10
N PHE A 144 13.49 -4.91 -4.85
CA PHE A 144 12.73 -3.66 -4.97
C PHE A 144 12.96 -2.75 -3.76
N CYS A 145 13.78 -1.72 -3.97
CA CYS A 145 14.05 -0.70 -2.99
C CYS A 145 13.74 0.69 -3.59
N PRO A 146 12.60 1.31 -3.25
CA PRO A 146 12.24 2.61 -3.78
C PRO A 146 13.25 3.67 -3.30
N THR A 147 13.70 4.56 -4.18
CA THR A 147 14.66 5.63 -3.82
C THR A 147 13.93 6.84 -3.22
N GLY A 148 14.37 7.36 -2.05
CA GLY A 148 13.80 8.58 -1.46
C GLY A 148 13.84 8.63 0.07
N ARG A 149 13.71 9.83 0.66
CA ARG A 149 13.78 10.03 2.13
C ARG A 149 12.69 9.30 2.92
N THR A 150 11.57 8.97 2.27
CA THR A 150 10.43 8.23 2.86
C THR A 150 10.65 6.71 2.92
N ASN A 151 11.76 6.21 2.40
CA ASN A 151 11.93 4.79 2.09
C ASN A 151 12.95 4.07 2.99
N ARG A 152 13.35 4.70 4.10
CA ARG A 152 14.34 4.14 5.02
C ARG A 152 13.92 2.77 5.57
N ILE A 153 12.63 2.58 5.87
CA ILE A 153 12.15 1.27 6.33
C ILE A 153 12.34 0.22 5.24
N TYR A 154 12.16 0.55 3.95
CA TYR A 154 12.45 -0.36 2.84
C TYR A 154 13.93 -0.70 2.79
N GLU A 155 14.82 0.29 2.83
CA GLU A 155 16.26 0.04 2.83
C GLU A 155 16.68 -0.91 3.95
N LEU A 156 16.20 -0.68 5.18
CA LEU A 156 16.48 -1.54 6.33
C LEU A 156 15.89 -2.94 6.13
N MET A 157 14.65 -3.06 5.66
CA MET A 157 14.03 -4.36 5.41
C MET A 157 14.74 -5.14 4.30
N MET A 158 15.18 -4.46 3.23
CA MET A 158 15.93 -5.09 2.14
C MET A 158 17.29 -5.59 2.61
N ASP A 159 18.02 -4.81 3.41
CA ASP A 159 19.30 -5.23 3.98
C ASP A 159 19.12 -6.41 4.94
N ILE A 160 18.09 -6.39 5.80
CA ILE A 160 17.77 -7.50 6.69
C ILE A 160 17.43 -8.76 5.87
N HIS A 161 16.57 -8.62 4.87
CA HIS A 161 16.17 -9.72 3.97
C HIS A 161 17.38 -10.32 3.25
N SER A 162 18.33 -9.48 2.82
CA SER A 162 19.57 -9.90 2.14
C SER A 162 20.66 -10.42 3.08
N GLY A 163 20.45 -10.38 4.40
CA GLY A 163 21.43 -10.81 5.39
C GLY A 163 22.55 -9.80 5.67
N ASN A 164 22.42 -8.55 5.21
CA ASN A 164 23.41 -7.47 5.38
C ASN A 164 23.32 -6.81 6.77
N LEU A 165 23.31 -7.61 7.84
CA LEU A 165 22.95 -7.16 9.19
C LEU A 165 23.90 -6.09 9.77
N ASP A 166 25.17 -6.10 9.38
CA ASP A 166 26.14 -5.08 9.83
C ASP A 166 25.81 -3.69 9.24
N GLN A 167 25.38 -3.63 7.97
CA GLN A 167 24.94 -2.38 7.33
C GLN A 167 23.67 -1.82 7.98
N VAL A 168 22.77 -2.71 8.42
CA VAL A 168 21.56 -2.33 9.16
C VAL A 168 21.94 -1.61 10.44
N GLN A 169 22.91 -2.14 11.21
CA GLN A 169 23.38 -1.51 12.44
C GLN A 169 24.01 -0.14 12.17
N GLU A 170 24.88 -0.02 11.16
CA GLU A 170 25.50 1.26 10.79
C GLU A 170 24.45 2.32 10.42
N LYS A 171 23.43 1.96 9.63
CA LYS A 171 22.34 2.86 9.25
C LYS A 171 21.51 3.30 10.44
N ILE A 172 21.27 2.42 11.41
CA ILE A 172 20.56 2.75 12.65
C ILE A 172 21.38 3.74 13.49
N GLU A 173 22.66 3.50 13.70
CA GLU A 173 23.53 4.38 14.49
C GLU A 173 23.69 5.77 13.87
N LEU A 174 23.86 5.83 12.54
CA LEU A 174 23.89 7.10 11.81
C LEU A 174 22.60 7.90 12.01
N SER A 175 21.46 7.20 12.04
CA SER A 175 20.16 7.85 12.20
C SER A 175 19.91 8.36 13.61
N LYS A 176 20.38 7.64 14.63
CA LYS A 176 20.38 8.14 16.02
C LYS A 176 21.22 9.41 16.13
N THR A 177 22.40 9.42 15.51
CA THR A 177 23.33 10.56 15.53
C THR A 177 22.74 11.78 14.82
N ASN A 178 22.05 11.57 13.70
CA ASN A 178 21.40 12.63 12.92
C ASN A 178 20.01 13.02 13.44
N HIS A 179 19.56 12.46 14.57
CA HIS A 179 18.22 12.66 15.13
C HIS A 179 17.08 12.42 14.11
N ILE A 180 17.28 11.46 13.20
CA ILE A 180 16.28 11.08 12.22
C ILE A 180 15.27 10.18 12.94
N GLY A 181 14.04 10.69 13.11
CA GLY A 181 12.95 9.96 13.76
C GLY A 181 12.64 8.61 13.11
N GLY A 182 11.97 7.74 13.87
CA GLY A 182 11.51 6.44 13.38
C GLY A 182 10.27 6.56 12.51
N PHE A 183 10.06 5.60 11.62
CA PHE A 183 8.87 5.51 10.78
C PHE A 183 7.66 4.97 11.57
N PHE A 184 7.90 3.97 12.43
CA PHE A 184 6.90 3.43 13.35
C PHE A 184 7.23 3.79 14.79
N GLN A 185 6.19 4.07 15.57
CA GLN A 185 6.26 4.13 17.02
C GLN A 185 5.27 3.11 17.61
N GLY A 186 5.79 2.17 18.37
CA GLY A 186 5.01 1.19 19.12
C GLY A 186 5.23 1.31 20.63
N PRO A 187 4.63 0.41 21.43
CA PRO A 187 4.74 0.44 22.89
C PRO A 187 6.19 0.32 23.41
N LYS A 188 7.05 -0.36 22.66
CA LYS A 188 8.48 -0.56 22.96
C LYS A 188 9.39 0.40 22.17
N GLY A 189 8.83 1.54 21.76
CA GLY A 189 9.53 2.65 21.15
C GLY A 189 9.53 2.64 19.62
N TYR A 190 10.61 3.12 18.98
CA TYR A 190 10.65 3.36 17.53
C TYR A 190 11.09 2.11 16.74
N ASP A 191 10.83 2.12 15.43
CA ASP A 191 11.19 1.07 14.48
C ASP A 191 12.62 0.52 14.62
N TYR A 192 13.63 1.41 14.74
CA TYR A 192 15.02 0.99 14.90
C TYR A 192 15.25 0.23 16.21
N GLU A 193 14.53 0.52 17.29
CA GLU A 193 14.68 -0.20 18.57
C GLU A 193 14.10 -1.62 18.48
N TYR A 194 13.05 -1.83 17.68
CA TYR A 194 12.58 -3.18 17.35
C TYR A 194 13.60 -3.95 16.53
N ILE A 195 14.18 -3.31 15.50
CA ILE A 195 15.21 -3.93 14.67
C ILE A 195 16.43 -4.32 15.51
N GLU A 196 16.92 -3.45 16.39
CA GLU A 196 18.07 -3.76 17.26
C GLU A 196 17.82 -4.92 18.21
N ARG A 197 16.63 -4.97 18.82
CA ARG A 197 16.23 -6.11 19.67
C ARG A 197 16.18 -7.40 18.86
N TRP A 198 15.58 -7.35 17.68
CA TRP A 198 15.49 -8.51 16.79
C TRP A 198 16.88 -9.00 16.38
N LEU A 199 17.77 -8.11 15.93
CA LEU A 199 19.17 -8.41 15.59
C LEU A 199 19.95 -9.02 16.76
N SER A 200 19.76 -8.51 17.97
CA SER A 200 20.39 -9.04 19.18
C SER A 200 19.91 -10.46 19.51
N GLY A 201 18.67 -10.79 19.15
CA GLY A 201 18.10 -12.14 19.28
C GLY A 201 18.65 -13.13 18.25
N GLN A 202 19.03 -12.67 17.05
CA GLN A 202 19.60 -13.52 15.99
C GLN A 202 21.06 -13.93 16.25
N LYS A 203 21.79 -13.18 17.09
CA LYS A 203 23.21 -13.45 17.43
C LYS A 203 23.39 -14.48 18.56
N ARG A 204 22.32 -15.13 19.02
CA ARG A 204 22.34 -16.11 20.11
C ARG A 204 22.30 -17.56 19.61
#